data_AF-F4WFH4-F1
#
_entry.id   AF-F4WFH4-F1
#
_cell.length_a   1.000
_cell.length_b   1.000
_cell.length_c   1.000
_cell.angle_alpha   90.00
_cell.angle_beta   90.00
_cell.angle_gamma   90.00
#
_symmetry.space_group_name_H-M   'P 1'
#
loop_
_entity.id
_entity.type
_entity.pdbx_description
1 polymer ?
#
loop_
_entity_poly.entity_id
_entity_poly.type
_entity_poly.pdbx_seq_one_letter_code
_entity_poly.pdbx_strand_id
1 'polypeptide(L)' 'VILQHDNARPHVAKPVKTYLQTLKWEVLPHPPYSPDIASSDYHLFRSMAHGLADQQFDSYEDIQKWLDSWIA' A
#
# COMPACT_ATOMS: atom_id res chain seq x y z
N VAL A 1 -17.14 0.34 -3.61
CA VAL A 1 -15.67 0.16 -3.71
C VAL A 1 -15.33 -1.05 -2.85
N ILE A 2 -14.48 -1.92 -3.36
CA ILE A 2 -13.93 -3.05 -2.59
C ILE A 2 -12.49 -2.68 -2.24
N LEU A 3 -12.17 -2.66 -0.95
CA LEU A 3 -10.87 -2.30 -0.42
C LEU A 3 -10.14 -3.55 0.08
N GLN A 4 -8.95 -3.80 -0.46
CA GLN A 4 -8.02 -4.79 0.07
C GLN A 4 -6.92 -4.07 0.85
N HIS A 5 -6.74 -4.42 2.12
CA HIS A 5 -5.60 -3.99 2.94
C HIS A 5 -5.25 -5.08 3.97
N ASP A 6 -4.06 -4.99 4.56
CA ASP A 6 -3.60 -5.93 5.58
C ASP A 6 -4.27 -5.68 6.95
N ASN A 7 -3.95 -6.52 7.94
CA ASN A 7 -4.53 -6.42 9.29
C ASN A 7 -3.71 -5.54 10.25
N ALA A 8 -2.92 -4.58 9.73
CA ALA A 8 -2.18 -3.67 10.59
C ALA A 8 -3.12 -2.99 11.62
N ARG A 9 -2.62 -2.77 12.84
CA ARG A 9 -3.43 -2.24 13.95
C ARG A 9 -4.20 -0.96 13.59
N PRO A 10 -3.63 0.01 12.85
CA PRO A 10 -4.38 1.19 12.41
C PRO A 10 -5.54 0.84 11.48
N HIS A 11 -5.38 -0.12 10.57
CA HIS A 11 -6.40 -0.48 9.57
C HIS A 11 -7.62 -1.18 10.19
N VAL A 12 -7.41 -1.95 11.26
CA VAL A 12 -8.49 -2.65 11.96
C VAL A 12 -9.08 -1.88 13.14
N ALA A 13 -8.56 -0.68 13.42
CA ALA A 13 -9.01 0.16 14.52
C ALA A 13 -10.47 0.60 14.34
N LYS A 14 -11.18 0.78 15.46
CA LYS A 14 -12.62 1.15 15.45
C LYS A 14 -12.91 2.43 14.63
N PRO A 15 -12.15 3.53 14.76
CA PRO A 15 -12.42 4.74 13.98
C PRO A 15 -12.31 4.51 12.47
N VAL A 16 -11.31 3.73 12.02
CA VAL A 16 -11.11 3.42 10.59
C VAL A 16 -12.25 2.56 10.06
N LYS A 17 -12.65 1.52 10.79
CA LYS A 17 -13.81 0.68 10.42
C LYS A 17 -15.09 1.50 10.30
N THR A 18 -15.36 2.39 11.25
CA THR A 18 -16.53 3.28 11.19
C THR A 18 -16.47 4.21 9.97
N TYR A 19 -15.31 4.77 9.67
CA TYR A 19 -15.14 5.63 8.50
C TYR A 19 -15.37 4.88 7.18
N LEU A 20 -14.80 3.67 7.03
CA LEU A 20 -15.00 2.82 5.85
C LEU A 20 -16.48 2.43 5.66
N GLN A 21 -17.20 2.21 6.76
CA GLN A 21 -18.65 1.99 6.73
C GLN A 21 -19.41 3.23 6.25
N THR A 22 -19.03 4.43 6.71
CA THR A 22 -19.63 5.70 6.23
C THR A 22 -19.41 5.88 4.73
N LEU A 23 -18.23 5.50 4.21
CA LEU A 23 -17.93 5.51 2.78
C LEU A 23 -18.65 4.40 2.00
N LYS A 24 -19.26 3.42 2.68
CA LYS A 24 -19.86 2.21 2.10
C LYS A 24 -18.85 1.38 1.30
N TRP A 25 -17.62 1.30 1.80
CA TRP A 25 -16.58 0.46 1.20
C TRP A 25 -16.62 -0.93 1.83
N GLU A 26 -16.60 -1.95 1.00
CA GLU A 26 -16.48 -3.34 1.43
C GLU A 26 -15.00 -3.65 1.66
N VAL A 27 -14.66 -4.16 2.84
CA VAL A 27 -13.28 -4.56 3.17
C VAL A 27 -13.14 -6.05 2.89
N LEU A 28 -12.23 -6.43 1.99
CA LEU A 28 -11.95 -7.83 1.71
C LEU A 28 -11.26 -8.50 2.91
N PRO A 29 -11.63 -9.73 3.26
CA PRO A 29 -10.89 -10.52 4.24
C PRO A 29 -9.44 -10.69 3.79
N HIS A 30 -8.50 -10.35 4.68
CA HIS A 30 -7.08 -10.58 4.47
C HIS A 30 -6.55 -11.49 5.58
N PRO A 31 -6.02 -12.69 5.31
CA PRO A 31 -5.38 -13.53 6.31
C PRO A 31 -4.12 -12.89 6.92
N PRO A 32 -3.78 -13.22 8.18
CA PRO A 32 -2.51 -12.78 8.78
C PRO A 32 -1.30 -13.33 8.02
N TYR A 33 -0.24 -12.52 7.90
CA TYR A 33 1.04 -12.90 7.29
C TYR A 33 0.95 -13.36 5.83
N SER A 34 0.08 -12.73 5.04
CA SER A 34 -0.13 -13.12 3.64
C SER A 34 0.23 -12.00 2.65
N PRO A 35 1.51 -11.60 2.59
CA PRO A 35 1.96 -10.63 1.57
C PRO A 35 1.87 -11.20 0.14
N ASP A 36 1.85 -12.52 -0.01
CA ASP A 36 1.73 -13.23 -1.28
C ASP A 36 0.39 -13.02 -1.99
N ILE A 37 -0.66 -12.64 -1.24
CA ILE A 37 -1.99 -12.33 -1.81
C ILE A 37 -2.26 -10.81 -1.87
N ALA A 38 -1.38 -9.98 -1.31
CA ALA A 38 -1.51 -8.52 -1.34
C ALA A 38 -0.91 -8.01 -2.66
N SER A 39 -1.75 -7.47 -3.55
CA SER A 39 -1.30 -7.00 -4.88
C SER A 39 -0.23 -5.91 -4.80
N SER A 40 -0.33 -5.04 -3.79
CA SER A 40 0.71 -4.05 -3.49
C SER A 40 2.06 -4.70 -3.20
N ASP A 41 2.10 -5.79 -2.43
CA ASP A 41 3.36 -6.42 -2.02
C ASP A 41 3.93 -7.33 -3.13
N TYR A 42 3.15 -8.31 -3.61
CA TYR A 42 3.67 -9.32 -4.53
C TYR A 42 3.97 -8.77 -5.93
N HIS A 43 3.32 -7.66 -6.33
CA HIS A 43 3.45 -7.07 -7.66
C HIS A 43 4.03 -5.66 -7.64
N LEU A 44 3.33 -4.70 -7.05
CA LEU A 44 3.69 -3.27 -7.16
C LEU A 44 5.04 -2.98 -6.51
N PHE A 45 5.20 -3.26 -5.22
CA PHE A 45 6.43 -3.01 -4.47
C PHE A 45 7.56 -3.94 -4.92
N ARG A 46 7.24 -5.15 -5.36
CA ARG A 46 8.24 -6.03 -5.98
C ARG A 46 8.83 -5.42 -7.25
N SER A 47 8.01 -4.85 -8.12
CA SER A 47 8.47 -4.11 -9.30
C SER A 47 9.26 -2.86 -8.90
N MET A 48 8.75 -2.10 -7.93
CA MET A 48 9.40 -0.89 -7.43
C MET A 48 10.79 -1.17 -6.87
N ALA A 49 10.99 -2.27 -6.14
CA ALA A 49 12.26 -2.67 -5.58
C ALA A 49 13.37 -2.83 -6.64
N HIS A 50 13.02 -3.29 -7.84
CA HIS A 50 13.97 -3.36 -8.96
C HIS A 50 14.39 -1.97 -9.44
N GLY A 51 13.45 -1.01 -9.50
CA GLY A 51 13.76 0.37 -9.88
C GLY A 51 14.54 1.13 -8.81
N LEU A 52 14.35 0.77 -7.54
CA LEU A 52 15.02 1.38 -6.39
C LEU A 52 16.45 0.87 -6.15
N ALA A 53 16.81 -0.30 -6.68
CA ALA A 53 18.05 -1.00 -6.32
C ALA A 53 19.33 -0.16 -6.50
N ASP A 54 19.36 0.70 -7.51
CA ASP A 54 20.53 1.53 -7.85
C ASP A 54 20.31 3.03 -7.54
N GLN A 55 19.24 3.38 -6.82
CA GLN A 55 18.91 4.77 -6.52
C GLN A 55 19.51 5.20 -5.17
N GLN A 56 20.10 6.40 -5.16
CA GLN A 56 20.44 7.12 -3.94
C GLN A 56 19.74 8.47 -3.99
N PHE A 57 19.06 8.82 -2.89
CA PHE A 57 18.31 10.06 -2.78
C PHE A 57 18.92 10.92 -1.68
N ASP A 58 19.10 12.20 -1.97
CA ASP A 58 19.68 13.18 -1.02
C ASP A 58 18.59 13.95 -0.28
N SER A 59 17.35 13.92 -0.77
CA SER A 59 16.22 14.66 -0.22
C SER A 59 14.90 13.92 -0.37
N TYR A 60 13.90 14.37 0.36
CA TYR A 60 12.53 13.87 0.23
C TYR A 60 11.94 14.24 -1.14
N GLU A 61 12.27 15.43 -1.64
CA GLU A 61 11.82 15.93 -2.95
C GLU A 61 12.33 15.04 -4.10
N ASP A 62 13.55 14.49 -3.98
CA ASP A 62 14.09 13.57 -4.99
C ASP A 62 13.34 12.23 -5.00
N ILE A 63 12.95 11.71 -3.82
CA ILE A 63 12.11 10.51 -3.70
C ILE A 63 10.75 10.76 -4.36
N GLN A 64 10.13 11.91 -4.11
CA GLN A 64 8.83 12.25 -4.70
C GLN A 64 8.90 12.32 -6.23
N LYS A 65 9.90 13.01 -6.79
CA LYS A 65 10.08 13.10 -8.25
C LYS A 65 10.32 11.73 -8.88
N TRP A 66 11.12 10.88 -8.23
CA TRP A 66 11.34 9.52 -8.70
C TRP A 66 10.05 8.70 -8.68
N LEU A 67 9.28 8.77 -7.60
CA LEU A 67 7.99 8.08 -7.48
C LEU A 67 7.01 8.55 -8.55
N ASP A 68 6.87 9.86 -8.77
CA ASP A 68 5.99 10.42 -9.81
C ASP A 68 6.39 9.92 -11.20
N SER A 69 7.69 9.88 -11.49
CA SER A 69 8.20 9.35 -12.75
C SER A 69 8.05 7.83 -12.89
N TRP A 70 8.07 7.08 -11.79
CA TRP A 70 7.96 5.61 -11.81
C TRP A 70 6.50 5.15 -11.93
N ILE A 71 5.55 5.90 -11.37
CA ILE A 71 4.11 5.61 -11.43
C ILE A 71 3.48 6.03 -12.77
N ALA A 72 4.01 7.09 -13.40
CA ALA A 72 3.51 7.64 -14.67
C ALA A 72 3.60 6.66 -15.84
#